data_AF-W7WPH4-F1
#
_entry.id   AF-W7WPH4-F1
#
_cell.length_a   1.000
_cell.length_b   1.000
_cell.length_c   1.000
_cell.angle_alpha   90.00
_cell.angle_beta   90.00
_cell.angle_gamma   90.00
#
_symmetry.space_group_name_H-M   'P 1'
#
loop_
_entity.id
_entity.type
_entity.pdbx_description
1 polymer ?
#
loop_
_entity_poly.entity_id
_entity_poly.type
_entity_poly.pdbx_seq_one_letter_code
_entity_poly.pdbx_strand_id
1 'polypeptide(L)'
;MRTLAIEALDTARDTEQTQRVWREFDPADRRDVVVAAHGARQLVALGATEDARTWLRPFWDRVATLPREERDTLAFALADAVDGIGPEWLPRLEAALQSCPGEGALAYGVGRAMMARQLWGKARALLEQAARDEALTPTVRREAWLHLAAMAEQDRDEERAAQCFRAAAALG
;
A
#
# COMPACT_ATOMS: atom_id res chain seq x y z
N MET A 1 5.62 13.02 -20.09
CA MET A 1 5.39 11.57 -20.20
C MET A 1 4.48 11.10 -19.07
N ARG A 2 4.95 11.05 -17.81
CA ARG A 2 4.15 10.66 -16.62
C ARG A 2 2.71 11.24 -16.58
N THR A 3 2.55 12.56 -16.74
CA THR A 3 1.23 13.21 -16.71
C THR A 3 0.29 12.69 -17.80
N LEU A 4 0.76 12.52 -19.03
CA LEU A 4 -0.06 12.03 -20.15
C LEU A 4 -0.46 10.57 -19.97
N ALA A 5 0.44 9.73 -19.43
CA ALA A 5 0.12 8.34 -19.13
C ALA A 5 -0.95 8.24 -18.04
N ILE A 6 -0.87 9.08 -17.00
CA ILE A 6 -1.89 9.16 -15.95
C ILE A 6 -3.23 9.63 -16.53
N GLU A 7 -3.24 10.70 -17.33
CA GLU A 7 -4.45 11.21 -17.99
C GLU A 7 -5.10 10.15 -18.89
N ALA A 8 -4.29 9.38 -19.64
CA ALA A 8 -4.79 8.29 -20.47
C ALA A 8 -5.47 7.20 -19.62
N LEU A 9 -4.88 6.82 -18.49
CA LEU A 9 -5.48 5.89 -17.53
C LEU A 9 -6.80 6.43 -16.96
N ASP A 10 -6.89 7.73 -16.67
CA ASP A 10 -8.11 8.38 -16.15
C ASP A 10 -9.29 8.36 -17.14
N THR A 11 -9.04 8.13 -18.43
CA THR A 11 -10.12 7.97 -19.41
C THR A 11 -10.81 6.61 -19.34
N ALA A 12 -10.14 5.57 -18.82
CA ALA A 12 -10.67 4.22 -18.75
C ALA A 12 -11.77 4.09 -17.69
N ARG A 13 -12.86 3.39 -18.02
CA ARG A 13 -14.05 3.26 -17.17
C ARG A 13 -14.30 1.86 -16.61
N ASP A 14 -13.55 0.88 -17.07
CA ASP A 14 -13.63 -0.51 -16.63
C ASP A 14 -12.25 -1.17 -16.72
N THR A 15 -12.12 -2.36 -16.14
CA THR A 15 -10.86 -3.10 -16.05
C THR A 15 -10.28 -3.41 -17.42
N GLU A 16 -11.12 -3.75 -18.42
CA GLU A 16 -10.65 -4.09 -19.77
C GLU A 16 -10.04 -2.87 -20.48
N GLN A 17 -10.69 -1.71 -20.36
CA GLN A 17 -10.19 -0.44 -20.87
C GLN A 17 -8.89 -0.05 -20.20
N THR A 18 -8.80 -0.16 -18.86
CA THR A 18 -7.58 0.16 -18.11
C THR A 18 -6.42 -0.75 -18.54
N GLN A 19 -6.66 -2.06 -18.68
CA GLN A 19 -5.66 -3.00 -19.19
C GLN A 19 -5.28 -2.75 -20.65
N ARG A 20 -6.22 -2.28 -21.49
CA ARG A 20 -5.93 -1.91 -22.88
C ARG A 20 -5.02 -0.70 -22.95
N VAL A 21 -5.38 0.40 -22.27
CA VAL A 21 -4.56 1.61 -22.20
C VAL A 21 -3.15 1.27 -21.72
N TRP A 22 -3.03 0.47 -20.67
CA TRP A 22 -1.73 0.03 -20.15
C TRP A 22 -0.91 -0.78 -21.15
N ARG A 23 -1.52 -1.63 -21.98
CA ARG A 23 -0.81 -2.39 -23.02
C ARG A 23 -0.32 -1.50 -24.16
N GLU A 24 -1.00 -0.39 -24.43
CA GLU A 24 -0.63 0.59 -25.44
C GLU A 24 0.53 1.48 -24.98
N PHE A 25 0.82 1.54 -23.67
CA PHE A 25 1.97 2.27 -23.15
C PHE A 25 3.31 1.69 -23.59
N ASP A 26 4.25 2.59 -23.83
CA ASP A 26 5.62 2.20 -24.09
C ASP A 26 6.24 1.52 -22.85
N PRO A 27 7.34 0.78 -23.03
CA PRO A 27 8.01 0.13 -21.90
C PRO A 27 8.56 1.08 -20.84
N ALA A 28 8.78 2.36 -21.16
CA ALA A 28 9.33 3.34 -20.23
C ALA A 28 8.24 3.84 -19.26
N ASP A 29 7.06 4.17 -19.78
CA ASP A 29 5.88 4.56 -18.99
C ASP A 29 5.43 3.43 -18.07
N ARG A 30 5.41 2.17 -18.57
CA ARG A 30 5.13 0.99 -17.72
C ARG A 30 6.18 0.72 -16.65
N ARG A 31 7.39 1.30 -16.79
CA ARG A 31 8.49 1.20 -15.82
C ARG A 31 8.56 2.40 -14.87
N ASP A 32 7.66 3.37 -15.00
CA ASP A 32 7.48 4.47 -14.05
C ASP A 32 6.55 4.01 -12.91
N VAL A 33 7.05 4.09 -11.68
CA VAL A 33 6.33 3.60 -10.49
C VAL A 33 5.10 4.43 -10.15
N VAL A 34 5.12 5.73 -10.46
CA VAL A 34 3.99 6.61 -10.18
C VAL A 34 2.85 6.29 -11.15
N VAL A 35 3.15 6.04 -12.42
CA VAL A 35 2.15 5.61 -13.42
C VAL A 35 1.58 4.24 -13.04
N ALA A 36 2.43 3.27 -12.67
CA ALA A 36 1.99 1.95 -12.23
C ALA A 36 1.13 1.99 -10.96
N ALA A 37 1.52 2.81 -9.97
CA ALA A 37 0.77 3.00 -8.74
C ALA A 37 -0.60 3.65 -8.97
N HIS A 38 -0.67 4.64 -9.86
CA HIS A 38 -1.93 5.27 -10.27
C HIS A 38 -2.87 4.25 -10.92
N GLY A 39 -2.38 3.51 -11.92
CA GLY A 39 -3.15 2.46 -12.58
C GLY A 39 -3.59 1.34 -11.64
N ALA A 40 -2.73 0.94 -10.70
CA ALA A 40 -3.07 -0.04 -9.67
C ALA A 40 -4.23 0.44 -8.78
N ARG A 41 -4.23 1.70 -8.34
CA ARG A 41 -5.34 2.26 -7.54
C ARG A 41 -6.65 2.29 -8.31
N GLN A 42 -6.61 2.62 -9.61
CA GLN A 42 -7.80 2.53 -10.46
C GLN A 42 -8.32 1.09 -10.57
N LEU A 43 -7.44 0.12 -10.79
CA LEU A 43 -7.81 -1.30 -10.82
C LEU A 43 -8.42 -1.75 -9.49
N VAL A 44 -7.89 -1.30 -8.33
CA VAL A 44 -8.49 -1.54 -7.02
C VAL A 44 -9.90 -0.95 -6.95
N ALA A 45 -10.11 0.29 -7.40
CA ALA A 45 -11.42 0.93 -7.42
C ALA A 45 -12.44 0.19 -8.31
N LEU A 46 -11.96 -0.55 -9.31
CA LEU A 46 -12.74 -1.41 -10.20
C LEU A 46 -12.86 -2.86 -9.69
N GLY A 47 -12.32 -3.17 -8.50
CA GLY A 47 -12.34 -4.51 -7.90
C GLY A 47 -11.28 -5.49 -8.43
N ALA A 48 -10.39 -5.05 -9.31
CA ALA A 48 -9.33 -5.85 -9.93
C ALA A 48 -8.01 -5.81 -9.12
N THR A 49 -8.07 -6.21 -7.85
CA THR A 49 -6.92 -6.11 -6.93
C THR A 49 -5.74 -7.02 -7.32
N GLU A 50 -6.01 -8.16 -7.98
CA GLU A 50 -4.96 -9.04 -8.51
C GLU A 50 -4.16 -8.37 -9.63
N ASP A 51 -4.85 -7.71 -10.58
CA ASP A 51 -4.19 -6.95 -11.64
C ASP A 51 -3.39 -5.79 -11.07
N ALA A 52 -3.96 -5.08 -10.09
CA ALA A 52 -3.27 -4.00 -9.39
C ALA A 52 -1.95 -4.49 -8.78
N ARG A 53 -1.98 -5.59 -8.02
CA ARG A 53 -0.78 -6.22 -7.47
C ARG A 53 0.21 -6.62 -8.56
N THR A 54 -0.28 -7.16 -9.67
CA THR A 54 0.56 -7.56 -10.81
C THR A 54 1.35 -6.37 -11.37
N TRP A 55 0.74 -5.18 -11.44
CA TRP A 55 1.41 -3.97 -11.93
C TRP A 55 2.41 -3.41 -10.93
N LEU A 56 2.15 -3.54 -9.62
CA LEU A 56 3.06 -3.08 -8.57
C LEU A 56 4.27 -4.01 -8.38
N ARG A 57 4.12 -5.30 -8.63
CA ARG A 57 5.10 -6.34 -8.28
C ARG A 57 6.53 -6.05 -8.74
N PRO A 58 6.81 -5.60 -9.98
CA PRO A 58 8.18 -5.38 -10.45
C PRO A 58 8.93 -4.28 -9.69
N PHE A 59 8.21 -3.34 -9.05
CA PHE A 59 8.81 -2.21 -8.35
C PHE A 59 9.29 -2.58 -6.95
N TRP A 60 8.61 -3.52 -6.31
CA TRP A 60 8.99 -4.04 -5.01
C TRP A 60 10.30 -4.83 -5.03
N ASP A 61 10.65 -5.45 -6.17
CA ASP A 61 11.95 -6.13 -6.34
C ASP A 61 13.14 -5.15 -6.40
N ARG A 62 12.87 -3.86 -6.64
CA ARG A 62 13.87 -2.79 -6.74
C ARG A 62 13.55 -1.60 -5.83
N VAL A 63 12.80 -1.82 -4.76
CA VAL A 63 12.26 -0.73 -3.93
C VAL A 63 13.35 0.19 -3.39
N ALA A 64 14.51 -0.37 -3.01
CA ALA A 64 15.66 0.36 -2.49
C ALA A 64 16.29 1.33 -3.50
N THR A 65 16.07 1.11 -4.80
CA THR A 65 16.60 1.99 -5.86
C THR A 65 15.68 3.17 -6.15
N LEU A 66 14.43 3.12 -5.70
CA LEU A 66 13.45 4.19 -5.92
C LEU A 66 13.72 5.36 -4.97
N PRO A 67 13.49 6.62 -5.36
CA PRO A 67 13.42 7.75 -4.43
C PRO A 67 12.38 7.55 -3.32
N ARG A 68 12.55 8.22 -2.18
CA ARG A 68 11.65 8.06 -1.02
C ARG A 68 10.17 8.33 -1.36
N GLU A 69 9.87 9.41 -2.07
CA GLU A 69 8.48 9.75 -2.46
C GLU A 69 7.84 8.69 -3.37
N GLU A 70 8.65 8.06 -4.23
CA GLU A 70 8.21 6.98 -5.10
C GLU A 70 7.99 5.67 -4.32
N ARG A 71 8.81 5.39 -3.31
CA ARG A 71 8.57 4.29 -2.36
C ARG A 71 7.29 4.48 -1.57
N ASP A 72 7.05 5.70 -1.07
CA ASP A 72 5.84 6.02 -0.33
C ASP A 72 4.60 5.80 -1.23
N THR A 73 4.66 6.29 -2.48
CA THR A 73 3.61 6.08 -3.49
C THR A 73 3.34 4.60 -3.74
N LEU A 74 4.38 3.80 -3.93
CA LEU A 74 4.31 2.35 -4.12
C LEU A 74 3.69 1.65 -2.91
N ALA A 75 4.10 2.04 -1.70
CA ALA A 75 3.64 1.43 -0.46
C ALA A 75 2.14 1.67 -0.23
N PHE A 76 1.67 2.90 -0.47
CA PHE A 76 0.26 3.24 -0.37
C PHE A 76 -0.58 2.51 -1.43
N ALA A 77 -0.10 2.42 -2.67
CA ALA A 77 -0.81 1.65 -3.70
C ALA A 77 -0.91 0.15 -3.36
N LEU A 78 0.12 -0.44 -2.73
CA LEU A 78 0.01 -1.81 -2.23
C LEU A 78 -1.00 -1.91 -1.08
N ALA A 79 -1.03 -0.94 -0.16
CA ALA A 79 -1.97 -0.91 0.96
C ALA A 79 -3.43 -0.97 0.49
N ASP A 80 -3.74 -0.33 -0.64
CA ASP A 80 -5.05 -0.37 -1.28
C ASP A 80 -5.33 -1.74 -1.93
N ALA A 81 -4.30 -2.42 -2.42
CA ALA A 81 -4.39 -3.67 -3.18
C ALA A 81 -4.17 -4.95 -2.35
N VAL A 82 -4.31 -4.91 -1.02
CA VAL A 82 -4.00 -6.07 -0.14
C VAL A 82 -5.03 -7.19 -0.19
N ASP A 83 -6.25 -6.93 -0.67
CA ASP A 83 -7.32 -7.92 -0.67
C ASP A 83 -6.99 -9.12 -1.57
N GLY A 84 -6.90 -10.31 -0.99
CA GLY A 84 -6.50 -11.53 -1.71
C GLY A 84 -5.00 -11.66 -1.95
N ILE A 85 -4.15 -10.87 -1.27
CA ILE A 85 -2.69 -11.02 -1.38
C ILE A 85 -2.22 -12.41 -0.91
N GLY A 86 -1.41 -13.07 -1.73
CA GLY A 86 -0.92 -14.42 -1.48
C GLY A 86 0.43 -14.46 -0.74
N PRO A 87 0.86 -15.65 -0.26
CA PRO A 87 2.13 -15.82 0.45
C PRO A 87 3.37 -15.54 -0.42
N GLU A 88 3.26 -15.61 -1.74
CA GLU A 88 4.33 -15.32 -2.71
C GLU A 88 4.85 -13.87 -2.66
N TRP A 89 4.11 -12.97 -2.00
CA TRP A 89 4.53 -11.60 -1.72
C TRP A 89 5.47 -11.49 -0.51
N LEU A 90 5.40 -12.42 0.45
CA LEU A 90 6.10 -12.27 1.73
C LEU A 90 7.62 -12.06 1.58
N PRO A 91 8.36 -12.87 0.80
CA PRO A 91 9.82 -12.69 0.69
C PRO A 91 10.20 -11.32 0.13
N ARG A 92 9.39 -10.80 -0.79
CA ARG A 92 9.58 -9.50 -1.44
C ARG A 92 9.32 -8.34 -0.48
N LEU A 93 8.25 -8.42 0.31
CA LEU A 93 7.93 -7.40 1.29
C LEU A 93 8.94 -7.39 2.46
N GLU A 94 9.41 -8.56 2.89
CA GLU A 94 10.44 -8.66 3.92
C GLU A 94 11.79 -8.12 3.44
N ALA A 95 12.20 -8.42 2.21
CA ALA A 95 13.39 -7.84 1.60
C ALA A 95 13.29 -6.30 1.51
N ALA A 96 12.11 -5.77 1.17
CA ALA A 96 11.87 -4.33 1.14
C ALA A 96 12.10 -3.67 2.50
N LEU A 97 11.52 -4.23 3.57
CA LEU A 97 11.71 -3.74 4.96
C LEU A 97 13.17 -3.80 5.41
N GLN A 98 13.92 -4.84 5.01
CA GLN A 98 15.35 -4.94 5.32
C GLN A 98 16.18 -3.88 4.59
N SER A 99 15.83 -3.58 3.34
CA SER A 99 16.57 -2.62 2.50
C SER A 99 16.26 -1.16 2.82
N CYS A 100 15.08 -0.88 3.38
CA CYS A 100 14.61 0.46 3.71
C CYS A 100 14.04 0.50 5.14
N PRO A 101 14.88 0.32 6.18
CA PRO A 101 14.42 0.24 7.56
C PRO A 101 13.90 1.59 8.07
N GLY A 102 12.89 1.56 8.93
CA GLY A 102 12.38 2.76 9.61
C GLY A 102 11.41 3.62 8.80
N GLU A 103 11.19 3.34 7.51
CA GLU A 103 10.28 4.13 6.67
C GLU A 103 8.81 3.81 6.96
N GLY A 104 8.06 4.77 7.52
CA GLY A 104 6.67 4.56 7.93
C GLY A 104 5.72 4.20 6.80
N ALA A 105 5.91 4.73 5.58
CA ALA A 105 5.03 4.41 4.46
C ALA A 105 5.18 2.94 4.04
N LEU A 106 6.43 2.45 3.94
CA LEU A 106 6.70 1.03 3.71
C LEU A 106 6.17 0.17 4.86
N ALA A 107 6.35 0.60 6.11
CA ALA A 107 5.77 -0.09 7.26
C ALA A 107 4.23 -0.17 7.17
N TYR A 108 3.55 0.90 6.73
CA TYR A 108 2.11 0.90 6.51
C TYR A 108 1.69 -0.09 5.43
N GLY A 109 2.27 0.01 4.22
CA GLY A 109 1.92 -0.86 3.10
C GLY A 109 2.20 -2.34 3.38
N VAL A 110 3.37 -2.65 3.94
CA VAL A 110 3.72 -4.03 4.33
C VAL A 110 2.89 -4.49 5.52
N GLY A 111 2.64 -3.64 6.51
CA GLY A 111 1.79 -3.95 7.67
C GLY A 111 0.36 -4.34 7.25
N ARG A 112 -0.23 -3.60 6.32
CA ARG A 112 -1.53 -3.93 5.71
C ARG A 112 -1.51 -5.28 4.99
N ALA A 113 -0.45 -5.59 4.24
CA ALA A 113 -0.30 -6.89 3.59
C ALA A 113 -0.16 -8.04 4.61
N MET A 114 0.62 -7.85 5.68
CA MET A 114 0.76 -8.82 6.77
C MET A 114 -0.57 -9.05 7.49
N MET A 115 -1.36 -8.00 7.69
CA MET A 115 -2.70 -8.06 8.27
C MET A 115 -3.66 -8.89 7.40
N ALA A 116 -3.69 -8.65 6.08
CA ALA A 116 -4.49 -9.42 5.13
C ALA A 116 -4.09 -10.91 5.09
N ARG A 117 -2.83 -11.21 5.42
CA ARG A 117 -2.28 -12.57 5.57
C ARG A 117 -2.45 -13.16 6.96
N GLN A 118 -3.12 -12.46 7.88
CA GLN A 118 -3.33 -12.86 9.28
C GLN A 118 -2.01 -13.06 10.06
N LEU A 119 -0.95 -12.37 9.65
CA LEU A 119 0.35 -12.35 10.35
C LEU A 119 0.34 -11.24 11.41
N TRP A 120 -0.57 -11.36 12.38
CA TRP A 120 -0.97 -10.28 13.30
C TRP A 120 0.17 -9.65 14.07
N GLY A 121 1.13 -10.43 14.58
CA GLY A 121 2.27 -9.89 15.35
C GLY A 121 3.16 -8.98 14.50
N LYS A 122 3.48 -9.37 13.25
CA LYS A 122 4.24 -8.55 12.31
C LYS A 122 3.43 -7.34 11.85
N ALA A 123 2.16 -7.56 11.51
CA ALA A 123 1.25 -6.49 11.09
C ALA A 123 1.15 -5.39 12.16
N ARG A 124 0.92 -5.78 13.42
CA ARG A 124 0.84 -4.87 14.56
C ARG A 124 2.10 -4.03 14.72
N ALA A 125 3.28 -4.66 14.74
CA ALA A 125 4.54 -3.93 14.90
C ALA A 125 4.76 -2.88 13.78
N LEU A 126 4.46 -3.25 12.53
CA LEU A 126 4.62 -2.37 11.37
C LEU A 126 3.59 -1.23 11.34
N LEU A 127 2.31 -1.54 11.63
CA LEU A 127 1.26 -0.53 11.71
C LEU A 127 1.48 0.42 12.88
N GLU A 128 2.01 -0.07 14.01
CA GLU A 128 2.42 0.76 15.14
C GLU A 128 3.56 1.72 14.80
N GLN A 129 4.53 1.27 14.02
CA GLN A 129 5.59 2.12 13.50
C GLN A 129 5.00 3.21 12.59
N ALA A 130 4.15 2.84 11.63
CA ALA A 130 3.51 3.78 10.72
C ALA A 130 2.63 4.81 11.47
N ALA A 131 1.82 4.37 12.43
CA ALA A 131 0.92 5.26 13.15
C ALA A 131 1.65 6.34 13.98
N ARG A 132 2.88 6.03 14.41
CA ARG A 132 3.76 6.93 15.18
C ARG A 132 4.73 7.73 14.31
N ASP A 133 4.83 7.46 13.02
CA ASP A 133 5.72 8.21 12.11
C ASP A 133 5.13 9.60 11.81
N GLU A 134 5.71 10.65 12.39
CA GLU A 134 5.28 12.04 12.21
C GLU A 134 5.53 12.59 10.80
N ALA A 135 6.36 11.92 9.98
CA ALA A 135 6.55 12.28 8.58
C ALA A 135 5.35 11.86 7.70
N LEU A 136 4.52 10.94 8.17
CA LEU A 136 3.31 10.54 7.45
C LEU A 136 2.16 11.52 7.66
N THR A 137 1.29 11.61 6.66
CA THR A 137 0.09 12.43 6.74
C THR A 137 -0.82 11.96 7.90
N PRO A 138 -1.57 12.88 8.53
CA PRO A 138 -2.53 12.52 9.58
C PRO A 138 -3.52 11.43 9.14
N THR A 139 -3.94 11.45 7.87
CA THR A 139 -4.84 10.45 7.29
C THR A 139 -4.26 9.04 7.35
N VAL A 140 -3.03 8.83 6.88
CA VAL A 140 -2.39 7.50 6.88
C VAL A 140 -2.16 7.02 8.31
N ARG A 141 -1.71 7.90 9.20
CA ARG A 141 -1.49 7.58 10.61
C ARG A 141 -2.80 7.18 11.30
N ARG A 142 -3.89 7.90 11.00
CA ARG A 142 -5.24 7.59 11.49
C ARG A 142 -5.70 6.22 11.01
N GLU A 143 -5.54 5.91 9.72
CA GLU A 143 -5.87 4.58 9.19
C GLU A 143 -5.07 3.48 9.89
N ALA A 144 -3.76 3.67 10.10
CA ALA A 144 -2.94 2.71 10.83
C ALA A 144 -3.45 2.47 12.26
N TRP A 145 -3.87 3.52 12.98
CA TRP A 145 -4.52 3.39 14.29
C TRP A 145 -5.85 2.65 14.24
N LEU A 146 -6.66 2.87 13.21
CA LEU A 146 -7.94 2.16 13.05
C LEU A 146 -7.72 0.66 12.78
N HIS A 147 -6.71 0.29 11.99
CA HIS A 147 -6.33 -1.12 11.81
C HIS A 147 -5.83 -1.76 13.11
N LEU A 148 -5.05 -1.03 13.90
CA LEU A 148 -4.61 -1.47 15.23
C LEU A 148 -5.77 -1.65 16.21
N ALA A 149 -6.76 -0.75 16.18
CA ALA A 149 -7.97 -0.86 16.98
C ALA A 149 -8.77 -2.11 16.59
N ALA A 150 -9.01 -2.33 15.29
CA ALA A 150 -9.73 -3.50 14.80
C ALA A 150 -9.06 -4.82 15.20
N MET A 151 -7.73 -4.90 15.14
CA MET A 151 -6.99 -6.08 15.62
C MET A 151 -7.12 -6.26 17.14
N ALA A 152 -7.13 -5.18 17.92
CA ALA A 152 -7.31 -5.25 19.37
C ALA A 152 -8.74 -5.71 19.74
N GLU A 153 -9.76 -5.26 19.00
CA GLU A 153 -11.14 -5.75 19.16
C GLU A 153 -11.25 -7.25 18.88
N GLN A 154 -10.59 -7.75 17.83
CA GLN A 154 -10.54 -9.19 17.53
C GLN A 154 -9.89 -10.01 18.66
N ASP A 155 -8.86 -9.44 19.31
CA ASP A 155 -8.19 -10.05 20.47
C ASP A 155 -9.00 -9.88 21.77
N ARG A 156 -10.15 -9.17 21.75
CA ARG A 156 -10.96 -8.77 22.92
C ARG A 156 -10.18 -7.92 23.93
N ASP A 157 -9.20 -7.16 23.45
CA ASP A 157 -8.44 -6.18 24.22
C ASP A 157 -9.10 -4.79 24.09
N GLU A 158 -10.19 -4.61 24.82
CA GLU A 158 -11.01 -3.38 24.78
C GLU A 158 -10.22 -2.13 25.18
N GLU A 159 -9.29 -2.26 26.13
CA GLU A 159 -8.47 -1.15 26.60
C GLU A 159 -7.58 -0.64 25.45
N ARG A 160 -6.87 -1.57 24.79
CA ARG A 160 -6.01 -1.25 23.67
C ARG A 160 -6.77 -0.73 22.46
N ALA A 161 -7.94 -1.30 22.17
CA ALA A 161 -8.83 -0.80 21.12
C ALA A 161 -9.22 0.66 21.38
N ALA A 162 -9.68 0.96 22.60
CA ALA A 162 -10.05 2.33 22.99
C ALA A 162 -8.87 3.31 22.92
N GLN A 163 -7.67 2.88 23.31
CA GLN A 163 -6.45 3.69 23.16
C GLN A 163 -6.17 4.02 21.68
N CYS A 164 -6.25 3.03 20.80
CA CYS A 164 -6.03 3.20 19.36
C CYS A 164 -7.09 4.12 18.73
N PHE A 165 -8.37 3.96 19.08
CA PHE A 165 -9.43 4.85 18.61
C PHE A 165 -9.24 6.30 19.08
N ARG A 166 -8.82 6.52 20.34
CA ARG A 166 -8.48 7.87 20.82
C ARG A 166 -7.32 8.49 20.04
N ALA A 167 -6.28 7.71 19.77
CA ALA A 167 -5.14 8.17 18.95
C ALA A 167 -5.57 8.51 17.52
N ALA A 168 -6.44 7.69 16.90
CA ALA A 168 -7.02 7.95 15.58
C ALA A 168 -7.86 9.23 15.57
N ALA A 169 -8.68 9.45 16.60
CA ALA A 169 -9.54 10.63 16.72
C ALA A 169 -8.74 11.92 16.92
N ALA A 170 -7.61 11.88 17.61
CA ALA A 170 -6.73 13.04 17.83
C ALA A 170 -6.02 13.55 16.56
N LEU A 171 -6.04 12.76 15.48
CA LEU A 171 -5.50 13.14 14.16
C LEU A 171 -6.56 13.72 13.22
N GLY A 172 -7.81 13.87 13.69
CA GLY A 172 -8.97 14.35 12.95
C GLY A 172 -9.29 15.83 13.14
#